data_AF-A0A935H497-F1
#
_entry.id   AF-A0A935H497-F1
#
_cell.length_a   1.000
_cell.length_b   1.000
_cell.length_c   1.000
_cell.angle_alpha   90.00
_cell.angle_beta   90.00
_cell.angle_gamma   90.00
#
_symmetry.space_group_name_H-M   'P 1'
#
loop_
_entity.id
_entity.type
_entity.pdbx_description
1 polymer ?
#
loop_
_entity_poly.entity_id
_entity_poly.type
_entity_poly.pdbx_seq_one_letter_code
_entity_poly.pdbx_strand_id
1 'polypeptide(L)'
;MSSKQLKLVLFLFFIIAFGPVWAQSYIAGSAPDRRPERAPRVTQYDLSPSEVDRFLQGVQGADLPNVIAAATSGAWFMPLRFPGMTGSYDIRARHVTNSVFKTEAKR
;
A
#
# COMPACT_ATOMS: atom_id res chain seq x y z
N MET A 1 37.82 3.79 -52.42
CA MET A 1 36.38 3.81 -52.06
C MET A 1 35.86 5.24 -52.18
N SER A 2 34.77 5.50 -52.92
CA SER A 2 34.26 6.87 -53.15
C SER A 2 33.65 7.46 -51.86
N SER A 3 33.72 8.79 -51.68
CA SER A 3 33.18 9.48 -50.50
C SER A 3 31.69 9.21 -50.27
N LYS A 4 30.93 8.96 -51.35
CA LYS A 4 29.52 8.57 -51.28
C LYS A 4 29.33 7.17 -50.69
N GLN A 5 30.21 6.24 -51.06
CA GLN A 5 30.18 4.85 -50.55
C GLN A 5 30.57 4.80 -49.08
N LEU A 6 31.55 5.60 -48.66
CA LEU A 6 31.96 5.68 -47.26
C LEU A 6 30.83 6.26 -46.37
N LYS A 7 30.14 7.31 -46.83
CA LYS A 7 28.99 7.89 -46.12
C LYS A 7 27.82 6.91 -46.02
N LEU A 8 27.55 6.16 -47.09
CA LEU A 8 26.50 5.14 -47.09
C LEU A 8 26.80 4.01 -46.10
N VAL A 9 28.05 3.53 -46.07
CA VAL A 9 28.49 2.48 -45.13
C VAL A 9 28.43 2.98 -43.68
N LEU A 10 28.88 4.22 -43.42
CA LEU A 10 28.77 4.83 -42.08
C LEU A 10 27.32 5.00 -41.64
N PHE A 11 26.43 5.39 -42.55
CA PHE A 11 25.01 5.54 -42.26
C PHE A 11 24.35 4.19 -41.94
N LEU A 12 24.66 3.13 -42.70
CA LEU A 12 24.21 1.77 -42.43
C LEU A 12 24.74 1.25 -41.08
N PHE A 13 26.02 1.50 -40.79
CA PHE A 13 26.62 1.11 -39.50
C PHE A 13 25.95 1.81 -38.32
N PHE A 14 25.59 3.08 -38.47
CA PHE A 14 24.89 3.85 -37.44
C PHE A 14 23.48 3.28 -37.15
N ILE A 15 22.74 2.85 -38.18
CA ILE A 15 21.42 2.22 -38.00
C ILE A 15 21.54 0.90 -37.23
N ILE A 16 22.58 0.11 -37.48
CA ILE A 16 22.79 -1.18 -36.78
C ILE A 16 23.24 -0.96 -35.33
N ALA A 17 24.12 0.01 -35.09
CA ALA A 17 24.66 0.28 -33.76
C ALA A 17 23.66 0.96 -32.81
N PHE A 18 22.69 1.71 -33.34
CA PHE A 18 21.70 2.48 -32.57
C PHE A 18 20.25 2.04 -32.83
N GLY A 19 20.04 0.80 -33.25
CA GLY A 19 18.70 0.25 -33.37
C GLY A 19 17.96 0.29 -32.03
N PRO A 20 16.65 0.59 -32.00
CA PRO A 20 15.89 0.59 -30.76
C PRO A 20 15.87 -0.83 -30.18
N VAL A 21 16.43 -1.01 -28.99
CA VAL A 21 16.06 -2.14 -28.13
C VAL A 21 14.60 -1.93 -27.78
N TRP A 22 13.71 -2.65 -28.46
CA TRP A 22 12.30 -2.70 -28.11
C TRP A 22 12.24 -3.32 -26.71
N ALA A 23 12.09 -2.47 -25.69
CA ALA A 23 11.83 -2.93 -24.34
C ALA A 23 10.55 -3.77 -24.38
N GLN A 24 10.68 -5.08 -24.16
CA GLN A 24 9.52 -5.95 -24.01
C GLN A 24 8.65 -5.35 -22.90
N SER A 25 7.42 -5.00 -23.22
CA SER A 25 6.48 -4.45 -22.26
C SER A 25 6.37 -5.43 -21.09
N TYR A 26 6.71 -4.99 -19.88
CA TYR A 26 6.59 -5.84 -18.70
C TYR A 26 5.10 -6.04 -18.38
N ILE A 27 4.58 -7.22 -18.72
CA ILE A 27 3.20 -7.62 -18.41
C ILE A 27 3.25 -8.41 -17.10
N ALA A 28 2.86 -7.76 -16.00
CA ALA A 28 2.70 -8.45 -14.72
C ALA A 28 1.45 -9.36 -14.73
N GLY A 29 1.48 -10.44 -13.96
CA GLY A 29 0.28 -11.28 -13.70
C GLY A 29 -0.09 -12.30 -14.78
N SER A 30 0.80 -12.59 -15.74
CA SER A 30 0.56 -13.64 -16.77
C SER A 30 0.56 -15.07 -16.21
N ALA A 31 1.17 -15.28 -15.05
CA ALA A 31 1.15 -16.54 -14.30
C ALA A 31 0.64 -16.26 -12.87
N PRO A 32 -0.69 -16.30 -12.63
CA PRO A 32 -1.28 -15.91 -11.35
C PRO A 32 -0.90 -16.86 -10.19
N ASP A 33 -0.51 -18.09 -10.51
CA ASP A 33 0.03 -19.09 -9.57
C ASP A 33 1.45 -18.75 -9.08
N ARG A 34 2.16 -17.85 -9.79
CA ARG A 34 3.55 -17.52 -9.48
C ARG A 34 3.69 -16.09 -9.02
N ARG A 35 4.32 -15.90 -7.86
CA ARG A 35 4.81 -14.60 -7.45
C ARG A 35 6.04 -14.23 -8.30
N PRO A 36 6.10 -13.03 -8.91
CA PRO A 36 7.28 -12.58 -9.65
C PRO A 36 8.53 -12.60 -8.76
N GLU A 37 9.68 -12.99 -9.34
CA GLU A 37 10.94 -13.12 -8.59
C GLU A 37 11.37 -11.83 -7.90
N ARG A 38 11.14 -10.68 -8.56
CA ARG A 38 11.48 -9.35 -8.04
C ARG A 38 10.31 -8.66 -7.35
N ALA A 39 9.25 -9.40 -6.99
CA ALA A 39 8.16 -8.82 -6.23
C ALA A 39 8.66 -8.37 -4.84
N PRO A 40 8.43 -7.11 -4.43
CA PRO A 40 8.78 -6.65 -3.10
C PRO A 40 8.21 -7.59 -2.02
N ARG A 41 8.99 -7.82 -0.96
CA ARG A 41 8.58 -8.56 0.23
C ARG A 41 8.69 -7.66 1.45
N VAL A 42 7.65 -7.66 2.27
CA VAL A 42 7.69 -7.04 3.59
C VAL A 42 8.44 -7.99 4.51
N THR A 43 9.62 -7.58 4.98
CA THR A 43 10.47 -8.39 5.88
C THR A 43 10.22 -8.08 7.35
N GLN A 44 9.71 -6.88 7.65
CA GLN A 44 9.41 -6.43 9.00
C GLN A 44 8.17 -5.53 8.97
N TYR A 45 7.36 -5.62 10.02
CA TYR A 45 6.19 -4.78 10.23
C TYR A 45 6.04 -4.54 11.73
N ASP A 46 6.61 -3.42 12.18
CA ASP A 46 6.57 -3.03 13.59
C ASP A 46 5.39 -2.08 13.81
N LEU A 47 4.69 -2.28 14.92
CA LEU A 47 3.67 -1.36 15.40
C LEU A 47 4.19 -0.70 16.66
N SER A 48 4.12 0.62 16.70
CA SER A 48 4.38 1.37 17.93
C SER A 48 3.30 1.09 18.97
N PRO A 49 3.61 1.21 20.28
CA PRO A 49 2.60 1.10 21.34
C PRO A 49 1.39 2.02 21.09
N SER A 50 1.64 3.26 20.64
CA SER A 50 0.58 4.23 20.33
C SER A 50 -0.37 3.79 19.20
N GLU A 51 0.12 3.00 18.24
CA GLU A 51 -0.72 2.44 17.17
C GLU A 51 -1.57 1.29 17.70
N VAL A 52 -1.00 0.45 18.55
CA VAL A 52 -1.75 -0.63 19.22
C VAL A 52 -2.85 -0.02 20.09
N ASP A 53 -2.55 1.01 20.88
CA ASP A 53 -3.54 1.72 21.69
C ASP A 53 -4.66 2.30 20.84
N ARG A 54 -4.30 2.93 19.71
CA ARG A 54 -5.29 3.43 18.74
C ARG A 54 -6.14 2.29 18.19
N PHE A 55 -5.56 1.16 17.84
CA PHE A 55 -6.28 -0.01 17.30
C PHE A 55 -7.25 -0.62 18.30
N LEU A 56 -6.90 -0.58 19.58
CA LEU A 56 -7.70 -1.10 20.69
C LEU A 56 -8.65 -0.05 21.30
N GLN A 57 -8.65 1.19 20.80
CA GLN A 57 -9.60 2.22 21.24
C GLN A 57 -11.05 1.69 21.21
N GLY A 58 -11.75 1.82 22.34
CA GLY A 58 -13.13 1.36 22.52
C GLY A 58 -13.27 -0.13 22.86
N VAL A 59 -12.19 -0.90 22.91
CA VAL A 59 -12.19 -2.27 23.43
C VAL A 59 -12.13 -2.19 24.97
N GLN A 60 -13.09 -2.81 25.65
CA GLN A 60 -13.19 -2.84 27.11
C GLN A 60 -13.24 -4.29 27.60
N GLY A 61 -12.67 -4.55 28.77
CA GLY A 61 -12.55 -5.88 29.37
C GLY A 61 -11.11 -6.19 29.76
N ALA A 62 -10.93 -7.00 30.80
CA ALA A 62 -9.60 -7.44 31.22
C ALA A 62 -9.02 -8.43 30.21
N ASP A 63 -7.79 -8.17 29.77
CA ASP A 63 -6.88 -9.07 29.06
C ASP A 63 -7.53 -9.93 27.95
N LEU A 64 -7.62 -9.36 26.75
CA LEU A 64 -8.12 -10.03 25.54
C LEU A 64 -6.94 -10.40 24.61
N PRO A 65 -6.13 -11.43 24.94
CA PRO A 65 -4.90 -11.75 24.20
C PRO A 65 -5.16 -12.07 22.73
N ASN A 66 -6.31 -12.66 22.41
CA ASN A 66 -6.74 -12.90 21.03
C ASN A 66 -7.04 -11.61 20.27
N VAL A 67 -7.63 -10.60 20.91
CA VAL A 67 -7.92 -9.30 20.29
C VAL A 67 -6.62 -8.53 20.07
N ILE A 68 -5.70 -8.57 21.04
CA ILE A 68 -4.38 -7.96 20.91
C ILE A 68 -3.61 -8.63 19.76
N ALA A 69 -3.56 -9.97 19.72
CA ALA A 69 -2.92 -10.71 18.64
C ALA A 69 -3.54 -10.40 17.26
N ALA A 70 -4.86 -10.25 17.18
CA ALA A 70 -5.52 -9.83 15.95
C ALA A 70 -5.12 -8.40 15.54
N ALA A 71 -5.13 -7.45 16.48
CA ALA A 71 -4.73 -6.06 16.22
C ALA A 71 -3.28 -5.96 15.72
N THR A 72 -2.39 -6.83 16.21
CA THR A 72 -0.96 -6.86 15.87
C THR A 72 -0.58 -7.84 14.76
N SER A 73 -1.56 -8.40 14.02
CA SER A 73 -1.34 -9.39 12.96
C SER A 73 -0.67 -8.84 11.69
N GLY A 74 0.59 -8.42 11.80
CA GLY A 74 1.46 -8.05 10.68
C GLY A 74 0.83 -7.07 9.69
N ALA A 75 1.22 -7.15 8.41
CA ALA A 75 0.76 -6.27 7.35
C ALA A 75 -0.63 -6.64 6.76
N TRP A 76 -1.38 -7.55 7.39
CA TRP A 76 -2.71 -7.93 6.90
C TRP A 76 -3.75 -6.85 7.18
N PHE A 77 -4.76 -6.79 6.33
CA PHE A 77 -5.92 -5.95 6.60
C PHE A 77 -6.63 -6.42 7.87
N MET A 78 -6.82 -5.51 8.83
CA MET A 78 -7.49 -5.78 10.11
C MET A 78 -8.57 -4.73 10.37
N PRO A 79 -9.85 -5.12 10.51
CA PRO A 79 -10.95 -4.18 10.74
C PRO A 79 -10.74 -3.28 11.96
N LEU A 80 -10.11 -3.81 13.01
CA LEU A 80 -9.80 -3.04 14.21
C LEU A 80 -8.92 -1.82 13.94
N ARG A 81 -8.11 -1.81 12.87
CA ARG A 81 -7.18 -0.71 12.57
C ARG A 81 -7.88 0.50 11.94
N PHE A 82 -9.04 0.29 11.33
CA PHE A 82 -9.75 1.32 10.58
C PHE A 82 -10.97 1.85 11.36
N PRO A 83 -11.36 3.11 11.11
CA PRO A 83 -12.66 3.60 11.56
C PRO A 83 -13.82 2.81 10.91
N GLY A 84 -14.90 2.65 11.65
CA GLY A 84 -16.13 1.98 11.21
C GLY A 84 -17.16 2.95 10.62
N MET A 85 -18.41 2.84 11.05
CA MET A 85 -19.46 3.81 10.70
C MET A 85 -19.40 5.06 11.61
N THR A 86 -19.95 6.18 11.13
CA THR A 86 -20.04 7.46 11.86
C THR A 86 -21.32 7.58 12.68
N GLY A 87 -21.45 8.65 13.47
CA GLY A 87 -22.67 9.00 14.20
C GLY A 87 -22.98 8.02 15.35
N SER A 88 -24.25 7.65 15.53
CA SER A 88 -24.67 6.70 16.57
C SER A 88 -24.04 5.31 16.47
N TYR A 89 -23.43 4.99 15.33
CA TYR A 89 -22.71 3.73 15.10
C TYR A 89 -21.19 3.84 15.31
N ASP A 90 -20.68 5.02 15.69
CA ASP A 90 -19.28 5.19 16.07
C ASP A 90 -19.03 4.72 17.52
N ILE A 91 -19.31 3.44 17.78
CA ILE A 91 -19.24 2.82 19.12
C ILE A 91 -17.83 2.83 19.73
N ARG A 92 -16.80 3.10 18.93
CA ARG A 92 -15.40 3.19 19.36
C ARG A 92 -14.84 4.61 19.35
N ALA A 93 -15.68 5.61 19.07
CA ALA A 93 -15.27 7.02 19.02
C ALA A 93 -14.08 7.28 18.06
N ARG A 94 -14.06 6.61 16.90
CA ARG A 94 -12.99 6.70 15.89
C ARG A 94 -13.12 7.90 14.95
N HIS A 95 -14.28 8.56 14.95
CA HIS A 95 -14.58 9.71 14.11
C HIS A 95 -14.75 11.01 14.91
N VAL A 96 -14.35 11.02 16.19
CA VAL A 96 -14.43 12.22 17.02
C VAL A 96 -13.43 13.24 16.48
N THR A 97 -13.85 13.97 15.47
CA THR A 97 -13.39 15.32 15.23
C THR A 97 -13.98 16.11 16.38
N ASN A 98 -13.15 16.81 17.14
CA ASN A 98 -13.52 17.63 18.28
C ASN A 98 -14.54 18.69 17.86
N SER A 99 -15.79 18.29 17.66
CA SER A 99 -16.89 19.15 17.23
C SER A 99 -17.67 19.45 18.47
N VAL A 100 -17.26 20.55 19.09
CA VAL A 100 -17.92 21.22 20.19
C VAL A 100 -19.28 21.71 19.68
N PHE A 101 -20.25 20.80 19.50
CA PHE A 101 -21.64 21.19 19.25
C PHE A 101 -22.45 20.97 20.51
N LYS A 102 -22.44 22.07 21.27
CA LYS A 102 -23.34 22.55 22.31
C LYS A 102 -24.65 21.77 22.46
N THR A 103 -24.85 21.30 23.68
CA THR A 103 -26.16 21.15 24.31
C THR A 103 -27.04 22.36 24.03
N GLU A 104 -28.22 22.13 23.46
CA GLU A 104 -29.41 22.89 23.86
C GLU A 104 -30.50 21.91 24.28
N ALA A 105 -30.79 21.97 25.58
CA ALA A 105 -31.96 21.37 26.18
C ALA A 105 -33.22 21.98 25.53
N LYS A 106 -34.15 21.13 25.10
CA LYS A 106 -35.52 21.57 24.87
C LYS A 106 -36.40 21.01 25.99
N ARG A 107 -36.89 21.95 26.78
CA ARG A 107 -37.87 21.83 27.86
C ARG A 107 -39.20 21.27 27.34
#